data_AF-X0V665-F1
#
_entry.id   AF-X0V665-F1
#
_cell.length_a   1.000
_cell.length_b   1.000
_cell.length_c   1.000
_cell.angle_alpha   90.00
_cell.angle_beta   90.00
_cell.angle_gamma   90.00
#
_symmetry.space_group_name_H-M   'P 1'
#
loop_
_entity.id
_entity.type
_entity.pdbx_description
1 polymer ?
#
loop_
_entity_poly.entity_id
_entity_poly.type
_entity_poly.pdbx_seq_one_letter_code
_entity_poly.pdbx_strand_id
1 'polypeptide(L)'
;QELEDILSQRIFDLAAAGSVEAKQQAAVNVAVAREELFRWNQRANGPMSNTCENIADDARLEYLSSRMIEDKEEINLWETYEDFCAETDQALTLACRFQVMVYLQGMQPDFLETTPEAVAMREIELELVEMAKAESVMEVIDEEEGAVEAEEEKVEEKPKKKPGRPKKSTTKKKATKTKDKK
;
A
#
# COMPACT_ATOMS: atom_id res chain seq x y z
N GLN A 1 11.27 -27.09 -9.24
CA GLN A 1 10.70 -26.02 -10.07
C GLN A 1 11.45 -24.77 -9.68
N GLU A 2 12.08 -24.09 -10.64
CA GLU A 2 12.90 -22.92 -10.33
C GLU A 2 11.98 -21.78 -9.85
N LEU A 3 12.46 -20.96 -8.91
CA LEU A 3 11.63 -19.87 -8.34
C LEU A 3 11.19 -18.87 -9.42
N GLU A 4 11.98 -18.73 -10.49
CA GLU A 4 11.66 -17.95 -11.68
C GLU A 4 10.47 -18.52 -12.46
N ASP A 5 10.41 -19.85 -12.62
CA ASP A 5 9.26 -20.53 -13.25
C ASP A 5 7.99 -20.33 -12.42
N ILE A 6 8.11 -20.39 -11.10
CA ILE A 6 6.99 -20.18 -10.18
C ILE A 6 6.46 -18.75 -10.33
N LEU A 7 7.34 -17.74 -10.31
CA LEU A 7 6.95 -16.35 -10.50
C LEU A 7 6.27 -16.14 -11.86
N SER A 8 6.85 -16.69 -12.92
CA SER A 8 6.31 -16.58 -14.29
C SER A 8 4.91 -17.20 -14.39
N GLN A 9 4.70 -18.36 -13.78
CA GLN A 9 3.39 -18.99 -13.73
C GLN A 9 2.38 -18.13 -12.95
N ARG A 10 2.76 -17.55 -11.81
CA ARG A 10 1.86 -16.67 -11.04
C ARG A 10 1.48 -15.41 -11.81
N ILE A 11 2.39 -14.84 -12.58
CA ILE A 11 2.10 -13.68 -13.45
C ILE A 11 1.11 -14.09 -14.55
N PHE A 12 1.26 -15.27 -15.13
CA PHE A 12 0.31 -15.79 -16.12
C PHE A 12 -1.08 -16.02 -15.49
N ASP A 13 -1.13 -16.62 -14.30
CA ASP A 13 -2.39 -16.84 -13.56
C ASP A 13 -3.10 -15.50 -13.25
N LEU A 14 -2.34 -14.45 -12.89
CA LEU A 14 -2.86 -13.10 -12.68
C LEU A 14 -3.48 -12.51 -13.95
N ALA A 15 -2.81 -12.65 -15.09
CA ALA A 15 -3.33 -12.17 -16.38
C ALA A 15 -4.58 -12.94 -16.83
N ALA A 16 -4.74 -14.20 -16.41
CA ALA A 16 -5.89 -15.03 -16.74
C ALA A 16 -7.08 -14.88 -15.76
N ALA A 17 -6.92 -14.13 -14.67
CA ALA A 17 -7.95 -13.99 -13.64
C ALA A 17 -9.16 -13.15 -14.13
N GLY A 18 -10.35 -13.76 -14.09
CA GLY A 18 -11.58 -13.17 -14.64
C GLY A 18 -12.44 -12.38 -13.65
N SER A 19 -12.31 -12.59 -12.34
CA SER A 19 -13.07 -11.88 -11.30
C SER A 19 -12.18 -11.00 -10.43
N VAL A 20 -12.75 -9.95 -9.83
CA VAL A 20 -12.05 -9.01 -8.94
C VAL A 20 -11.36 -9.75 -7.79
N GLU A 21 -12.09 -10.66 -7.13
CA GLU A 21 -11.58 -11.48 -6.02
C GLU A 21 -10.44 -12.42 -6.47
N ALA A 22 -10.56 -13.03 -7.65
CA ALA A 22 -9.52 -13.89 -8.21
C ALA A 22 -8.27 -13.08 -8.60
N LYS A 23 -8.43 -11.89 -9.19
CA LYS A 23 -7.34 -10.97 -9.50
C LYS A 23 -6.62 -10.54 -8.22
N GLN A 24 -7.35 -10.20 -7.17
CA GLN A 24 -6.77 -9.80 -5.89
C GLN A 24 -5.93 -10.91 -5.27
N GLN A 25 -6.47 -12.13 -5.22
CA GLN A 25 -5.73 -13.28 -4.70
C GLN A 25 -4.51 -13.61 -5.56
N ALA A 26 -4.63 -13.53 -6.89
CA ALA A 26 -3.52 -13.74 -7.80
C ALA A 26 -2.42 -12.68 -7.64
N ALA A 27 -2.78 -11.41 -7.44
CA ALA A 27 -1.82 -10.32 -7.21
C ALA A 27 -1.02 -10.54 -5.92
N VAL A 28 -1.70 -10.95 -4.84
CA VAL A 28 -1.03 -11.35 -3.58
C VAL A 28 -0.08 -12.52 -3.81
N ASN A 29 -0.49 -13.53 -4.59
CA ASN A 29 0.36 -14.68 -4.90
C ASN A 29 1.61 -14.30 -5.70
N VAL A 30 1.49 -13.36 -6.65
CA VAL A 30 2.63 -12.80 -7.39
C VAL A 30 3.57 -12.06 -6.45
N ALA A 31 3.05 -11.22 -5.55
CA ALA A 31 3.84 -10.48 -4.58
C ALA A 31 4.64 -11.42 -3.65
N VAL A 32 4.00 -12.49 -3.16
CA VAL A 32 4.67 -13.50 -2.33
C VAL A 32 5.77 -14.22 -3.11
N ALA A 33 5.49 -14.69 -4.34
CA ALA A 33 6.48 -15.39 -5.16
C ALA A 33 7.69 -14.49 -5.49
N ARG A 34 7.44 -13.20 -5.73
CA ARG A 34 8.50 -12.20 -5.95
C ARG A 34 9.36 -11.97 -4.71
N GLU A 35 8.74 -11.82 -3.55
CA GLU A 35 9.46 -11.67 -2.27
C GLU A 35 10.29 -12.92 -1.94
N GLU A 36 9.78 -14.12 -2.24
CA GLU A 36 10.53 -15.38 -2.07
C GLU A 36 11.76 -15.44 -2.98
N LEU A 37 11.61 -15.08 -4.26
CA LEU A 37 12.72 -14.99 -5.21
C LEU A 37 13.74 -13.94 -4.75
N PHE A 38 13.27 -12.78 -4.31
CA PHE A 38 14.13 -11.70 -3.80
C PHE A 38 14.94 -12.14 -2.56
N ARG A 39 14.29 -12.78 -1.58
CA ARG A 39 14.96 -13.34 -0.40
C ARG A 39 15.98 -14.41 -0.77
N TRP A 40 15.66 -15.25 -1.75
CA TRP A 40 16.58 -16.28 -2.23
C TRP A 40 17.82 -15.66 -2.87
N ASN A 41 17.65 -14.65 -3.73
CA ASN A 41 18.75 -13.88 -4.30
C ASN A 41 19.58 -13.16 -3.22
N GLN A 42 18.93 -12.58 -2.21
CA GLN A 42 19.65 -11.98 -1.08
C GLN A 42 20.44 -13.00 -0.25
N ARG A 43 19.93 -14.23 -0.08
CA ARG A 43 20.67 -15.30 0.62
C ARG A 43 21.88 -15.76 -0.17
N ALA A 44 21.77 -15.85 -1.50
CA ALA A 44 22.91 -16.12 -2.37
C ALA A 44 23.98 -15.02 -2.24
N ASN A 45 23.55 -13.77 -2.05
CA ASN A 45 24.40 -12.62 -1.74
C ASN A 45 24.71 -12.45 -0.24
N GLY A 46 24.36 -13.44 0.60
CA GLY A 46 24.57 -13.44 2.05
C GLY A 46 26.06 -13.60 2.44
N PRO A 47 26.42 -14.07 3.65
CA PRO A 47 27.70 -13.84 4.40
C PRO A 47 29.07 -13.98 3.69
N MET A 48 29.09 -14.35 2.41
CA MET A 48 30.15 -14.02 1.46
C MET A 48 30.12 -12.55 0.97
N SER A 49 29.31 -11.66 1.54
CA SER A 49 29.23 -10.26 1.08
C SER A 49 30.46 -9.39 1.39
N ASN A 50 31.50 -9.95 2.02
CA ASN A 50 32.78 -9.29 2.31
C ASN A 50 33.87 -9.67 1.30
N THR A 51 33.49 -10.07 0.08
CA THR A 51 34.45 -10.21 -1.02
C THR A 51 34.99 -8.83 -1.40
N CYS A 52 36.22 -8.80 -1.95
CA CYS A 52 36.80 -7.55 -2.46
C CYS A 52 35.92 -6.94 -3.55
N GLU A 53 35.28 -7.80 -4.35
CA GLU A 53 34.33 -7.45 -5.39
C GLU A 53 33.13 -6.69 -4.81
N ASN A 54 32.51 -7.21 -3.74
CA ASN A 54 31.35 -6.56 -3.14
C ASN A 54 31.73 -5.24 -2.46
N ILE A 55 32.90 -5.17 -1.81
CA ILE A 55 33.39 -3.92 -1.20
C ILE A 55 33.67 -2.87 -2.29
N ALA A 56 34.24 -3.29 -3.42
CA ALA A 56 34.50 -2.39 -4.54
C ALA A 56 33.20 -1.91 -5.20
N ASP A 57 32.21 -2.79 -5.39
CA ASP A 57 30.90 -2.43 -5.92
C ASP A 57 30.13 -1.52 -4.97
N ASP A 58 30.20 -1.75 -3.67
CA ASP A 58 29.59 -0.91 -2.64
C ASP A 58 30.20 0.51 -2.64
N ALA A 59 31.53 0.61 -2.62
CA ALA A 59 32.25 1.88 -2.69
C ALA A 59 31.98 2.62 -4.01
N ARG A 60 31.88 1.90 -5.13
CA ARG A 60 31.48 2.46 -6.42
C ARG A 60 30.07 3.03 -6.34
N LEU A 61 29.12 2.30 -5.75
CA LEU A 61 27.74 2.75 -5.62
C LEU A 61 27.63 3.99 -4.72
N GLU A 62 28.37 4.04 -3.62
CA GLU A 62 28.44 5.21 -2.72
C GLU A 62 28.98 6.44 -3.46
N TYR A 63 30.11 6.28 -4.17
CA TYR A 63 30.68 7.37 -4.94
C TYR A 63 29.72 7.88 -6.02
N LEU A 64 29.08 6.99 -6.78
CA LEU A 64 28.10 7.38 -7.80
C LEU A 64 26.88 8.07 -7.17
N SER A 65 26.40 7.60 -6.02
CA SER A 65 25.29 8.23 -5.29
C SER A 65 25.62 9.67 -4.89
N SER A 66 26.86 9.94 -4.48
CA SER A 66 27.30 11.30 -4.17
C SER A 66 27.38 12.24 -5.39
N ARG A 67 27.40 11.70 -6.62
CA ARG A 67 27.65 12.47 -7.85
C ARG A 67 26.51 12.53 -8.85
N MET A 68 25.55 11.63 -8.75
CA MET A 68 24.47 11.49 -9.73
C MET A 68 23.13 12.01 -9.23
N ILE A 69 23.00 12.28 -7.93
CA ILE A 69 21.73 12.72 -7.35
C ILE A 69 21.64 14.24 -7.41
N GLU A 70 20.60 14.69 -8.09
CA GLU A 70 20.23 16.09 -8.23
C GLU A 70 18.87 16.31 -7.56
N ASP A 71 18.69 17.47 -6.91
CA ASP A 71 17.39 17.92 -6.45
C ASP A 71 16.55 18.43 -7.64
N LYS A 72 15.28 18.76 -7.40
CA LYS A 72 14.32 19.26 -8.39
C LYS A 72 14.79 20.52 -9.13
N GLU A 73 15.76 21.23 -8.58
CA GLU A 73 16.38 22.42 -9.19
C GLU A 73 17.61 22.07 -10.05
N GLU A 74 17.87 20.79 -10.33
CA GLU A 74 19.05 20.29 -11.08
C GLU A 74 20.39 20.65 -10.40
N ILE A 75 20.35 20.77 -9.07
CA ILE A 75 21.53 21.02 -8.23
C ILE A 75 21.91 19.71 -7.57
N ASN A 76 23.19 19.35 -7.65
CA ASN A 76 23.72 18.18 -6.96
C ASN A 76 23.40 18.25 -5.46
N LEU A 77 22.82 17.17 -4.93
CA LEU A 77 22.45 17.09 -3.52
C LEU A 77 23.68 17.19 -2.59
N TRP A 78 24.83 16.70 -3.07
CA TRP A 78 26.13 16.83 -2.39
C TRP A 78 27.18 17.39 -3.36
N GLU A 79 27.96 18.36 -2.89
CA GLU A 79 29.04 18.97 -3.69
C GLU A 79 30.30 18.09 -3.68
N THR A 80 30.57 17.43 -2.56
CA THR A 80 31.72 16.56 -2.37
C THR A 80 31.33 15.17 -1.86
N TYR A 81 32.26 14.23 -1.97
CA TYR A 81 32.04 12.88 -1.41
C TYR A 81 32.02 12.92 0.12
N GLU A 82 32.81 13.81 0.69
CA GLU A 82 32.87 14.07 2.13
C GLU A 82 31.53 14.58 2.67
N ASP A 83 30.81 15.41 1.92
CA ASP A 83 29.46 15.88 2.29
C ASP A 83 28.47 14.72 2.35
N PHE A 84 28.54 13.81 1.38
CA PHE A 84 27.74 12.58 1.39
C PHE A 84 28.08 11.68 2.59
N CYS A 85 29.36 11.50 2.90
CA CYS A 85 29.78 10.71 4.07
C CYS A 85 29.39 11.37 5.42
N ALA A 86 29.23 12.69 5.44
CA ALA A 86 28.78 13.44 6.62
C ALA A 86 27.25 13.44 6.79
N GLU A 87 26.50 12.90 5.82
CA GLU A 87 25.04 12.85 5.85
C GLU A 87 24.54 12.02 7.04
N THR A 88 23.60 12.59 7.78
CA THR A 88 23.03 11.98 8.98
C THR A 88 21.69 11.30 8.71
N ASP A 89 21.00 11.70 7.64
CA ASP A 89 19.77 11.06 7.22
C ASP A 89 20.05 9.76 6.45
N GLN A 90 20.08 8.66 7.19
CA GLN A 90 20.27 7.32 6.61
C GLN A 90 19.13 6.93 5.66
N ALA A 91 17.90 7.40 5.88
CA ALA A 91 16.78 7.06 5.03
C ALA A 91 16.92 7.71 3.65
N LEU A 92 17.34 8.98 3.63
CA LEU A 92 17.67 9.70 2.39
C LEU A 92 18.82 9.01 1.65
N THR A 93 19.94 8.75 2.33
CA THR A 93 21.11 8.11 1.73
C THR A 93 20.79 6.75 1.13
N LEU A 94 19.99 5.93 1.82
CA LEU A 94 19.54 4.64 1.30
C LEU A 94 18.65 4.81 0.07
N ALA A 95 17.67 5.73 0.11
CA ALA A 95 16.79 5.99 -1.02
C ALA A 95 17.57 6.44 -2.27
N CYS A 96 18.52 7.35 -2.11
CA CYS A 96 19.42 7.81 -3.16
C CYS A 96 20.26 6.67 -3.73
N ARG A 97 20.84 5.82 -2.88
CA ARG A 97 21.60 4.64 -3.32
C ARG A 97 20.74 3.66 -4.11
N PHE A 98 19.50 3.43 -3.69
CA PHE A 98 18.55 2.61 -4.45
C PHE A 98 18.23 3.21 -5.81
N GLN A 99 18.02 4.52 -5.91
CA GLN A 99 17.78 5.18 -7.20
C GLN A 99 18.94 5.00 -8.16
N VAL A 100 20.19 5.19 -7.70
CA VAL A 100 21.37 4.94 -8.55
C VAL A 100 21.48 3.47 -8.95
N MET A 101 21.21 2.54 -8.03
CA MET A 101 21.23 1.11 -8.34
C MET A 101 20.23 0.74 -9.44
N VAL A 102 18.99 1.24 -9.33
CA VAL A 102 17.91 1.03 -10.31
C VAL A 102 18.29 1.66 -11.65
N TYR A 103 18.85 2.87 -11.64
CA TYR A 103 19.32 3.56 -12.84
C TYR A 103 20.42 2.77 -13.57
N LEU A 104 21.42 2.26 -12.84
CA LEU A 104 22.51 1.45 -13.42
C LEU A 104 22.00 0.15 -14.04
N GLN A 105 20.87 -0.37 -13.57
CA GLN A 105 20.19 -1.54 -14.13
C GLN A 105 19.27 -1.20 -15.31
N GLY A 106 19.18 0.09 -15.70
CA GLY A 106 18.33 0.56 -16.79
C GLY A 106 16.83 0.54 -16.46
N MET A 107 16.49 0.45 -15.17
CA MET A 107 15.11 0.47 -14.70
C MET A 107 14.67 1.91 -14.37
N GLN A 108 13.36 2.14 -14.44
CA GLN A 108 12.77 3.42 -14.06
C GLN A 108 12.70 3.54 -12.54
N PRO A 109 12.81 4.75 -11.97
CA PRO A 109 12.71 4.97 -10.53
C PRO A 109 11.37 4.47 -9.96
N ASP A 110 10.30 4.55 -10.74
CA ASP A 110 8.96 4.10 -10.37
C ASP A 110 8.72 2.61 -10.69
N PHE A 111 9.79 1.83 -10.90
CA PHE A 111 9.70 0.42 -11.29
C PHE A 111 8.78 -0.39 -10.36
N LEU A 112 8.87 -0.15 -9.04
CA LEU A 112 8.03 -0.82 -8.03
C LEU A 112 6.55 -0.47 -8.15
N GLU A 113 6.20 0.66 -8.74
CA GLU A 113 4.82 1.04 -8.99
C GLU A 113 4.29 0.37 -10.27
N THR A 114 5.15 0.13 -11.25
CA THR A 114 4.80 -0.48 -12.55
C THR A 114 4.73 -2.00 -12.54
N THR A 115 4.82 -2.63 -11.37
CA THR A 115 4.85 -4.09 -11.28
C THR A 115 3.49 -4.69 -11.62
N PRO A 116 3.42 -5.91 -12.18
CA PRO A 116 2.16 -6.55 -12.54
C PRO A 116 1.18 -6.62 -11.35
N GLU A 117 1.69 -6.92 -10.15
CA GLU A 117 0.89 -6.93 -8.93
C GLU A 117 0.43 -5.54 -8.49
N ALA A 118 1.26 -4.50 -8.60
CA ALA A 118 0.90 -3.13 -8.22
C ALA A 118 -0.10 -2.49 -9.20
N VAL A 119 0.02 -2.80 -10.49
CA VAL A 119 -0.94 -2.39 -11.52
C VAL A 119 -2.28 -3.08 -11.28
N ALA A 120 -2.30 -4.41 -11.08
CA ALA A 120 -3.53 -5.15 -10.84
C ALA A 120 -4.27 -4.69 -9.57
N MET A 121 -3.54 -4.39 -8.48
CA MET A 121 -4.16 -3.86 -7.26
C MET A 121 -4.78 -2.48 -7.46
N ARG A 122 -4.13 -1.59 -8.23
CA ARG A 122 -4.71 -0.29 -8.59
C ARG A 122 -5.95 -0.42 -9.45
N GLU A 123 -5.95 -1.33 -10.42
CA GLU A 123 -7.13 -1.62 -11.23
C GLU A 123 -8.30 -2.13 -10.37
N ILE A 124 -8.04 -3.03 -9.43
CA ILE A 124 -9.05 -3.53 -8.48
C ILE A 124 -9.60 -2.39 -7.60
N GLU A 125 -8.72 -1.52 -7.08
CA GLU A 125 -9.15 -0.37 -6.27
C GLU A 125 -10.06 0.57 -7.07
N LEU A 126 -9.76 0.81 -8.35
CA LEU A 126 -10.61 1.61 -9.24
C LEU A 126 -11.95 0.90 -9.50
N GLU A 127 -11.95 -0.39 -9.82
CA GLU A 127 -13.16 -1.19 -10.03
C GLU A 127 -14.07 -1.17 -8.79
N LEU A 128 -13.51 -1.31 -7.58
CA LEU A 128 -14.28 -1.25 -6.32
C LEU A 128 -14.86 0.13 -6.04
N VAL A 129 -14.12 1.21 -6.33
CA VAL A 129 -14.61 2.58 -6.18
C VAL A 129 -15.75 2.86 -7.17
N GLU A 130 -15.69 2.33 -8.39
CA GLU A 130 -16.78 2.44 -9.36
C GLU A 130 -18.01 1.65 -8.93
N MET A 131 -17.85 0.41 -8.44
CA MET A 131 -18.95 -0.39 -7.90
C MET A 131 -19.62 0.31 -6.70
N ALA A 132 -18.84 0.84 -5.76
CA ALA A 132 -19.38 1.58 -4.61
C ALA A 132 -20.12 2.86 -5.02
N LYS A 133 -19.62 3.58 -6.04
CA LYS A 133 -20.33 4.73 -6.61
C LYS A 133 -21.63 4.30 -7.28
N ALA A 134 -21.62 3.22 -8.05
CA ALA A 134 -22.81 2.69 -8.71
C ALA A 134 -23.88 2.24 -7.70
N GLU A 135 -23.49 1.52 -6.64
CA GLU A 135 -24.38 1.13 -5.54
C GLU A 135 -24.97 2.34 -4.82
N SER A 136 -24.18 3.38 -4.54
CA SER A 136 -24.68 4.61 -3.92
C SER A 136 -25.65 5.39 -4.80
N VAL A 137 -25.51 5.30 -6.14
CA VAL A 137 -26.46 5.92 -7.08
C VAL A 137 -27.74 5.09 -7.19
N MET A 138 -27.65 3.77 -7.11
CA MET A 138 -28.81 2.87 -7.09
C MET A 138 -29.64 3.02 -5.82
N GLU A 139 -29.02 3.15 -4.64
CA GLU A 139 -29.74 3.41 -3.38
C GLU A 139 -30.52 4.74 -3.43
N VAL A 140 -29.99 5.77 -4.09
CA VAL A 140 -30.68 7.07 -4.25
C VAL A 140 -31.87 6.97 -5.21
N ILE A 141 -31.80 6.11 -6.23
CA ILE A 141 -32.90 5.90 -7.19
C ILE A 141 -34.00 5.02 -6.57
N ASP A 142 -33.65 3.98 -5.82
CA ASP A 142 -34.63 3.13 -5.12
C ASP A 142 -35.38 3.88 -3.99
N GLU A 143 -34.75 4.88 -3.34
CA GLU A 143 -35.44 5.75 -2.40
C GLU A 143 -36.43 6.72 -3.09
N GLU A 144 -36.19 7.13 -4.34
CA GLU A 144 -37.13 7.96 -5.10
C GLU A 144 -38.29 7.17 -5.72
N GLU A 145 -38.09 5.93 -6.19
CA GLU A 145 -39.21 5.12 -6.72
C GLU A 145 -40.10 4.53 -5.60
N GLY A 146 -39.55 4.26 -4.41
CA GLY A 146 -40.35 3.82 -3.24
C GLY A 146 -41.23 4.91 -2.61
N ALA A 147 -40.96 6.19 -2.91
CA ALA A 147 -41.71 7.32 -2.35
C ALA A 147 -42.93 7.74 -3.20
N VAL A 148 -43.04 7.30 -4.46
CA VAL A 148 -44.12 7.73 -5.37
C VAL A 148 -45.37 6.82 -5.28
N GLU A 149 -45.25 5.56 -4.84
CA GLU A 149 -46.42 4.66 -4.69
C GLU A 149 -47.11 4.70 -3.31
N ALA A 150 -46.58 5.44 -2.33
CA ALA A 150 -47.09 5.39 -0.95
C ALA A 150 -47.88 6.64 -0.49
N GLU A 151 -48.17 7.61 -1.36
CA GLU A 151 -48.77 8.90 -0.98
C GLU A 151 -50.23 9.15 -1.43
N GLU A 152 -50.99 8.12 -1.84
CA GLU A 152 -52.45 8.23 -2.05
C GLU A 152 -53.28 7.27 -1.16
N GLU A 153 -53.09 7.27 0.17
CA GLU A 153 -54.23 6.97 1.06
C GLU A 153 -54.01 7.50 2.49
N LYS A 154 -54.58 8.68 2.76
CA LYS A 154 -54.62 9.27 4.11
C LYS A 154 -56.07 9.48 4.52
N VAL A 155 -56.60 8.62 5.41
CA VAL A 155 -57.81 8.92 6.20
C VAL A 155 -57.67 8.42 7.65
N GLU A 156 -57.64 9.41 8.56
CA GLU A 156 -58.13 9.50 9.96
C GLU A 156 -57.87 8.37 10.99
N GLU A 157 -57.05 8.58 12.03
CA GLU A 157 -57.34 9.23 13.33
C GLU A 157 -58.02 8.34 14.40
N LYS A 158 -57.28 7.85 15.43
CA LYS A 158 -57.44 8.27 16.86
C LYS A 158 -56.62 7.43 17.88
N PRO A 159 -56.28 8.02 19.07
CA PRO A 159 -55.30 7.47 20.02
C PRO A 159 -55.92 6.88 21.31
N LYS A 160 -55.27 5.88 21.94
CA LYS A 160 -55.55 5.49 23.34
C LYS A 160 -54.30 5.05 24.16
N LYS A 161 -53.96 5.93 25.11
CA LYS A 161 -53.48 5.77 26.51
C LYS A 161 -52.68 4.53 27.00
N LYS A 162 -51.49 4.86 27.55
CA LYS A 162 -50.69 4.33 28.70
C LYS A 162 -51.49 3.61 29.82
N PRO A 163 -50.92 2.68 30.65
CA PRO A 163 -49.85 3.01 31.64
C PRO A 163 -48.89 1.87 32.12
N GLY A 164 -47.76 2.26 32.73
CA GLY A 164 -46.91 1.33 33.51
C GLY A 164 -45.49 1.83 33.82
N ARG A 165 -45.33 2.62 34.89
CA ARG A 165 -44.06 2.95 35.59
C ARG A 165 -43.77 1.83 36.64
N PRO A 166 -42.72 1.85 37.52
CA PRO A 166 -41.41 2.54 37.59
C PRO A 166 -40.23 1.55 37.91
N LYS A 167 -38.92 1.90 37.83
CA LYS A 167 -38.06 2.46 38.91
C LYS A 167 -36.58 2.42 38.44
N LYS A 168 -35.85 3.56 38.51
CA LYS A 168 -34.64 3.83 39.32
C LYS A 168 -33.57 2.71 39.33
N SER A 169 -32.31 2.96 38.98
CA SER A 169 -31.32 3.69 39.80
C SER A 169 -29.97 3.80 39.03
N THR A 170 -29.31 4.97 39.02
CA THR A 170 -27.95 5.27 39.60
C THR A 170 -26.78 4.57 38.88
N THR A 171 -25.67 5.18 38.43
CA THR A 171 -24.85 6.26 39.01
C THR A 171 -23.84 6.80 37.97
N LYS A 172 -23.45 8.06 38.17
CA LYS A 172 -22.44 8.88 37.47
C LYS A 172 -20.99 8.36 37.52
N LYS A 173 -20.30 8.56 36.38
CA LYS A 173 -18.98 9.21 36.13
C LYS A 173 -17.70 8.84 36.94
N LYS A 174 -16.66 8.64 36.12
CA LYS A 174 -15.25 9.16 36.17
C LYS A 174 -14.39 8.80 37.39
N ALA A 175 -13.20 8.25 37.14
CA ALA A 175 -12.00 9.04 36.85
C ALA A 175 -10.75 8.14 36.76
N THR A 176 -10.03 8.33 35.65
CA THR A 176 -8.62 8.01 35.42
C THR A 176 -7.72 8.77 36.39
N LYS A 177 -6.70 8.10 36.94
CA LYS A 177 -5.51 8.76 37.50
C LYS A 177 -4.27 7.89 37.27
N THR A 178 -3.45 8.38 36.37
CA THR A 178 -2.05 8.06 36.08
C THR A 178 -1.12 8.61 37.18
N LYS A 179 0.15 8.19 37.15
CA LYS A 179 1.34 8.66 37.91
C LYS A 179 1.56 8.03 39.28
N ASP A 180 2.78 7.72 39.74
CA ASP A 180 4.13 7.93 39.22
C ASP A 180 5.08 7.04 40.08
N LYS A 181 6.24 6.73 39.51
CA LYS A 181 7.57 6.55 40.16
C LYS A 181 7.66 5.91 41.56
N LYS A 182 8.43 4.82 41.63
CA LYS A 182 9.72 4.84 42.35
C LYS A 182 10.69 3.83 41.76
#